data_AF-A0A2V3J865-F1
#
_entry.id   AF-A0A2V3J865-F1
#
_cell.length_a   1.000
_cell.length_b   1.000
_cell.length_c   1.000
_cell.angle_alpha   90.00
_cell.angle_beta   90.00
_cell.angle_gamma   90.00
#
_symmetry.space_group_name_H-M   'P 1'
#
loop_
_entity.id
_entity.type
_entity.pdbx_description
1 polymer ?
#
loop_
_entity_poly.entity_id
_entity_poly.type
_entity_poly.pdbx_seq_one_letter_code
_entity_poly.pdbx_strand_id
1 'polypeptide(L)' 'MLDLKDKILSGERINKEEGISLFKWNLLTLGHLANSIRQRMHADPVVTYIVDRNINYTTVTLLFNP' A
#
# COMPACT_ATOMS: atom_id res chain seq x y z
N MET A 1 -9.27 -11.09 21.72
CA MET A 1 -8.74 -11.08 20.34
C MET A 1 -9.02 -9.67 19.82
N LEU A 2 -7.99 -8.87 19.50
CA LEU A 2 -8.21 -7.52 18.98
C LEU A 2 -8.93 -7.60 17.63
N ASP A 3 -9.86 -6.68 17.37
CA ASP A 3 -10.41 -6.49 16.03
C ASP A 3 -9.26 -6.15 15.06
N LEU A 4 -9.32 -6.64 13.82
CA LEU A 4 -8.28 -6.39 12.82
C LEU A 4 -8.14 -4.87 12.55
N LYS A 5 -9.23 -4.12 12.68
CA LYS A 5 -9.19 -2.65 12.62
C LYS A 5 -8.33 -2.05 13.73
N ASP A 6 -8.53 -2.50 14.96
CA ASP A 6 -7.78 -2.00 16.11
C ASP A 6 -6.31 -2.35 16.00
N LYS A 7 -5.99 -3.56 15.52
CA LYS A 7 -4.61 -3.98 15.23
C LYS A 7 -3.95 -3.10 14.15
N ILE A 8 -4.67 -2.78 13.08
CA ILE A 8 -4.17 -1.86 12.05
C ILE A 8 -3.95 -0.47 12.67
N LEU A 9 -4.94 0.04 13.42
CA LEU A 9 -4.85 1.35 14.06
C LEU A 9 -3.78 1.40 15.15
N SER A 10 -3.41 0.31 15.82
CA SER A 10 -2.26 0.27 16.74
C SER A 10 -0.92 0.29 16.01
N GLY A 11 -0.92 0.08 14.68
CA GLY A 11 0.29 0.04 13.85
C GLY A 11 1.01 -1.30 13.90
N GLU A 12 0.34 -2.34 14.40
CA GLU A 12 0.87 -3.69 14.42
C GLU A 12 0.92 -4.29 13.02
N ARG A 13 1.94 -5.13 12.76
CA ARG A 13 2.08 -5.82 11.49
C ARG A 13 0.96 -6.85 11.30
N ILE A 14 0.26 -6.75 10.19
CA ILE A 14 -0.70 -7.78 9.77
C ILE A 14 0.02 -8.97 9.13
N ASN A 15 -0.56 -10.17 9.28
CA ASN A 15 -0.09 -11.39 8.64
C ASN A 15 -0.72 -11.56 7.24
N LYS A 16 -0.36 -12.66 6.56
CA LYS A 16 -0.79 -12.94 5.19
C LYS A 16 -2.30 -13.15 5.10
N GLU A 17 -2.87 -13.92 6.00
CA GLU A 17 -4.29 -14.27 6.03
C GLU A 17 -5.16 -13.04 6.32
N GLU A 18 -4.73 -12.21 7.27
CA GLU A 18 -5.32 -10.89 7.56
C GLU A 18 -5.27 -10.00 6.31
N GLY A 19 -4.13 -9.91 5.63
CA GLY A 19 -3.97 -9.15 4.38
C GLY A 19 -4.90 -9.63 3.25
N ILE A 20 -5.06 -10.94 3.08
CA ILE A 20 -6.00 -11.50 2.10
C ILE A 20 -7.44 -11.13 2.46
N SER A 21 -7.80 -11.11 3.75
CA SER A 21 -9.15 -10.76 4.19
C SER A 21 -9.55 -9.33 3.82
N LEU A 22 -8.59 -8.40 3.73
CA LEU A 22 -8.82 -7.00 3.40
C LEU A 22 -9.40 -6.80 2.00
N PHE A 23 -9.15 -7.69 1.04
CA PHE A 23 -9.71 -7.59 -0.32
C PHE A 23 -11.25 -7.65 -0.36
N LYS A 24 -11.88 -8.15 0.72
CA LYS A 24 -13.34 -8.22 0.85
C LYS A 24 -13.94 -7.00 1.56
N TRP A 25 -13.12 -6.08 2.04
CA TRP A 25 -13.57 -4.95 2.86
C TRP A 25 -14.12 -3.81 1.99
N ASN A 26 -14.95 -2.97 2.61
CA ASN A 26 -15.41 -1.75 1.98
C ASN A 26 -14.23 -0.80 1.68
N LEU A 27 -14.20 -0.24 0.47
CA LEU A 27 -13.14 0.64 -0.01
C LEU A 27 -12.91 1.87 0.87
N LEU A 28 -13.97 2.53 1.34
CA LEU A 28 -13.84 3.72 2.19
C LEU A 28 -13.23 3.37 3.53
N THR A 29 -13.64 2.25 4.14
CA THR A 29 -13.03 1.74 5.37
C THR A 29 -11.53 1.48 5.19
N LEU A 30 -11.14 0.82 4.09
CA LEU A 30 -9.73 0.60 3.77
C LEU A 30 -8.97 1.91 3.57
N GLY A 31 -9.55 2.85 2.83
CA GLY A 31 -8.97 4.17 2.58
C GLY A 31 -8.73 4.96 3.87
N HIS A 32 -9.67 4.94 4.81
CA HIS A 32 -9.52 5.60 6.11
C HIS A 32 -8.41 4.98 6.96
N LEU A 33 -8.33 3.65 7.01
CA LEU A 33 -7.27 2.95 7.74
C LEU A 33 -5.90 3.21 7.12
N ALA A 34 -5.79 3.10 5.79
CA ALA A 34 -4.55 3.38 5.06
C ALA A 34 -4.09 4.84 5.27
N ASN A 35 -5.01 5.81 5.19
CA ASN A 35 -4.67 7.21 5.43
C ASN A 35 -4.23 7.46 6.88
N SER A 36 -4.85 6.80 7.86
CA SER A 36 -4.45 6.92 9.27
C SER A 36 -3.01 6.44 9.49
N ILE A 37 -2.61 5.34 8.84
CA ILE A 37 -1.24 4.84 8.88
C ILE A 37 -0.29 5.76 8.12
N ARG A 38 -0.68 6.24 6.93
CA ARG A 38 0.08 7.23 6.17
C ARG A 38 0.37 8.49 6.99
N GLN A 39 -0.62 9.03 7.70
CA GLN A 39 -0.47 10.21 8.57
C GLN A 39 0.45 9.94 9.76
N ARG A 40 0.46 8.72 10.31
CA ARG A 40 1.41 8.35 11.36
C ARG A 40 2.85 8.30 10.86
N MET A 41 3.07 7.76 9.65
CA MET A 41 4.41 7.64 9.04
C MET A 41 4.89 8.96 8.43
N HIS A 42 3.97 9.78 7.95
CA HIS A 42 4.19 11.04 7.25
C HIS A 42 3.22 12.08 7.82
N ALA A 43 3.57 12.61 9.00
CA ALA A 43 2.75 13.58 9.74
C ALA A 43 2.69 14.96 9.06
N ASP A 44 3.67 15.28 8.22
CA ASP A 44 3.67 16.50 7.43
C ASP A 44 2.52 16.47 6.40
N PRO A 45 1.68 17.53 6.32
CA PRO A 45 0.65 17.63 5.28
C PRO A 45 1.20 17.82 3.86
N VAL A 46 2.51 17.98 3.67
CA VAL A 46 3.14 18.12 2.36
C VAL A 46 3.21 16.77 1.63
N VAL A 47 2.60 16.71 0.45
CA VAL A 47 2.72 15.59 -0.48
C VAL A 47 3.78 15.92 -1.53
N THR A 48 4.78 15.06 -1.65
CA THR A 48 5.88 15.20 -2.62
C THR A 48 5.57 14.45 -3.92
N TYR A 49 6.16 14.89 -5.02
CA TYR A 49 6.13 14.19 -6.31
C TYR A 49 7.56 13.92 -6.78
N ILE A 50 7.72 12.88 -7.60
CA ILE A 50 9.02 12.51 -8.18
C ILE A 50 9.11 13.10 -9.58
N VAL A 51 10.18 13.84 -9.85
CA VAL A 51 10.60 14.22 -11.21
C VAL A 51 11.80 13.34 -11.56
N ASP A 52 11.54 12.28 -12.31
CA ASP A 52 12.56 11.31 -12.71
C ASP A 52 12.52 11.05 -14.22
N ARG A 53 13.65 10.63 -14.78
CA ARG A 53 13.74 10.09 -16.13
C ARG A 53 14.15 8.63 -16.05
N ASN A 54 13.21 7.73 -16.27
CA ASN A 54 13.53 6.33 -16.50
C ASN A 54 14.08 6.16 -17.92
N ILE A 55 15.41 6.15 -18.07
CA ILE A 55 16.05 5.90 -19.37
C ILE A 55 16.10 4.40 -19.60
N ASN A 56 15.22 3.90 -20.47
CA ASN A 56 15.34 2.55 -20.99
C ASN A 56 16.16 2.56 -22.28
N TYR A 57 17.40 2.09 -22.21
CA TYR A 57 18.35 2.08 -23.33
C TYR A 57 17.93 1.17 -24.50
N THR A 58 16.92 0.32 -24.31
CA THR A 58 16.38 -0.55 -25.35
C THR A 58 14.87 -0.72 -25.21
N THR A 59 14.12 -0.56 -26.29
CA THR A 59 12.70 -0.96 -26.34
C THR A 59 12.51 -2.39 -26.82
N VAL A 60 13.60 -3.13 -27.09
CA VAL A 60 13.56 -4.48 -27.64
C VAL A 60 13.43 -5.49 -26.50
N THR A 61 12.42 -6.35 -26.59
CA THR A 61 12.27 -7.55 -25.76
C THR A 61 12.11 -8.76 -26.65
N LEU A 62 12.96 -9.76 -26.46
CA LEU A 62 12.80 -11.10 -27.05
C LEU A 62 12.01 -11.94 -26.05
N LEU A 63 10.68 -11.83 -26.06
CA LEU A 63 9.85 -12.78 -25.36
C LEU A 63 9.66 -13.99 -26.29
N PHE A 64 10.50 -15.01 -26.11
CA PHE A 64 10.35 -16.29 -26.79
C PHE A 64 9.34 -17.12 -25.99
N ASN A 65 8.17 -17.39 -26.57
CA ASN A 65 7.20 -18.32 -26.00
C ASN A 65 7.32 -19.64 -26.79
N PRO A 66 7.87 -20.72 -26.18
CA PRO A 66 7.97 -22.03 -26.84
C PRO A 66 6.61 -22.70 -27.01
#